data_AF-A0A831PGW1-F1
#
_entry.id   AF-A0A831PGW1-F1
#
_cell.length_a   1.000
_cell.length_b   1.000
_cell.length_c   1.000
_cell.angle_alpha   90.00
_cell.angle_beta   90.00
_cell.angle_gamma   90.00
#
_symmetry.space_group_name_H-M   'P 1'
#
loop_
_entity.id
_entity.type
_entity.pdbx_description
1 polymer ?
#
loop_
_entity_poly.entity_id
_entity_poly.type
_entity_poly.pdbx_seq_one_letter_code
_entity_poly.pdbx_strand_id
1 'polypeptide(L)'
;MWELLLLATLLAVSLNDGVFIGVGKRGPVYLPLDRHIIITGPTRSGKTHFAKRLIKRSGLPALVLDWHNEYPWLRVDARWLKISIEKFDKKLLAEILGLALNLNEPSVYFLYRAIRRQPLHTLRDVVTALDDFLVTTRSEVEMKAAIARRLEYILDVFEGGRIPLEKLFSTKKKVSVDLSKLRLYEEKILVALFILASLYNYLFERGVAKGPERLLVIDEAQNIIYRGDVVKYLIFESAKYGLRVVLVSNEMPPQDLLVHSTHVITQPHYVYNLKIKRSAIIRNNKVEELWLI
;
A
#
# COMPACT_ATOMS: atom_id res chain seq x y z
N MET A 1 -41.27 -16.33 17.93
CA MET A 1 -40.01 -17.10 17.75
C MET A 1 -39.08 -16.47 16.73
N TRP A 2 -39.55 -16.12 15.52
CA TRP A 2 -38.71 -15.47 14.50
C TRP A 2 -38.15 -14.11 14.93
N GLU A 3 -38.91 -13.32 15.68
CA GLU A 3 -38.47 -12.01 16.19
C GLU A 3 -37.35 -12.11 17.23
N LEU A 4 -37.39 -13.13 18.10
CA LEU A 4 -36.33 -13.41 19.07
C LEU A 4 -35.05 -13.89 18.37
N LEU A 5 -35.19 -14.65 17.29
CA LEU A 5 -34.08 -15.12 16.48
C LEU A 5 -33.47 -13.95 15.67
N LEU A 6 -34.32 -13.03 15.20
CA LEU A 6 -33.91 -11.77 14.57
C LEU A 6 -33.21 -10.83 15.55
N LEU A 7 -33.73 -10.70 16.77
CA LEU A 7 -33.11 -9.90 17.83
C LEU A 7 -31.78 -10.49 18.25
N ALA A 8 -31.69 -11.80 18.45
CA ALA A 8 -30.45 -12.49 18.80
C ALA A 8 -29.40 -12.38 17.70
N THR A 9 -29.80 -12.45 16.43
CA THR A 9 -28.88 -12.22 15.30
C THR A 9 -28.46 -10.76 15.20
N LEU A 10 -29.36 -9.80 15.38
CA LEU A 10 -29.02 -8.37 15.43
C LEU A 10 -28.10 -8.03 16.60
N LEU A 11 -28.30 -8.65 17.77
CA LEU A 11 -27.42 -8.50 18.93
C LEU A 11 -26.05 -9.12 18.66
N ALA A 12 -25.99 -10.32 18.08
CA ALA A 12 -24.74 -10.96 17.70
C ALA A 12 -23.98 -10.19 16.60
N VAL A 13 -24.70 -9.53 15.69
CA VAL A 13 -24.13 -8.61 14.69
C VAL A 13 -23.60 -7.34 15.39
N SER A 14 -24.36 -6.79 16.33
CA SER A 14 -24.00 -5.59 17.09
C SER A 14 -22.84 -5.79 18.07
N LEU A 15 -22.60 -7.03 18.53
CA LEU A 15 -21.52 -7.37 19.46
C LEU A 15 -20.21 -7.73 18.76
N ASN A 16 -20.23 -7.97 17.44
CA ASN A 16 -19.04 -8.33 16.69
C ASN A 16 -18.36 -7.07 16.13
N ASP A 17 -17.25 -6.68 16.74
CA ASP A 17 -16.37 -5.64 16.22
C ASP A 17 -15.69 -6.10 14.93
N GLY A 18 -16.20 -5.68 13.77
CA GLY A 18 -15.55 -5.96 12.49
C GLY A 18 -16.44 -5.85 11.26
N VAL A 19 -15.83 -6.11 10.11
CA VAL A 19 -16.52 -6.08 8.81
C VAL A 19 -17.07 -7.47 8.51
N PHE A 20 -18.37 -7.57 8.23
CA PHE A 20 -18.97 -8.82 7.78
C PHE A 20 -18.38 -9.25 6.42
N ILE A 21 -17.78 -10.44 6.36
CA ILE A 21 -17.06 -10.92 5.16
C ILE A 21 -17.62 -12.22 4.57
N GLY A 22 -18.48 -12.93 5.30
CA GLY A 22 -19.13 -14.13 4.81
C GLY A 22 -19.73 -14.96 5.92
N VAL A 23 -20.14 -16.17 5.56
CA VAL A 23 -20.66 -17.16 6.52
C VAL A 23 -19.63 -18.28 6.62
N GLY A 24 -19.34 -18.73 7.82
CA GLY A 24 -18.51 -19.90 8.13
C GLY A 24 -19.38 -21.06 8.60
N LYS A 25 -18.75 -22.16 9.02
CA LYS A 25 -19.48 -23.35 9.50
C LYS A 25 -20.33 -23.08 10.75
N ARG A 26 -19.96 -22.08 11.55
CA ARG A 26 -20.58 -21.75 12.83
C ARG A 26 -21.45 -20.47 12.78
N GLY A 27 -21.69 -19.92 11.58
CA GLY A 27 -22.48 -18.71 11.41
C GLY A 27 -21.71 -17.56 10.75
N PRO A 28 -22.14 -16.30 10.92
CA PRO A 28 -21.53 -15.15 10.26
C PRO A 28 -20.10 -14.91 10.74
N VAL A 29 -19.21 -14.53 9.82
CA VAL A 29 -17.80 -14.27 10.08
C VAL A 29 -17.50 -12.80 9.85
N TYR A 30 -16.91 -12.19 10.87
CA TYR A 30 -16.50 -10.79 10.88
C TYR A 30 -14.99 -10.68 10.86
N LEU A 31 -14.48 -9.71 10.10
CA LEU A 31 -13.07 -9.38 10.01
C LEU A 31 -12.80 -8.11 10.82
N PRO A 32 -12.16 -8.21 12.00
CA PRO A 32 -11.80 -7.04 12.78
C PRO A 32 -10.75 -6.20 12.04
N LEU A 33 -10.87 -4.89 12.18
CA LEU A 33 -9.95 -3.92 11.59
C LEU A 33 -8.88 -3.48 12.59
N ASP A 34 -8.53 -4.33 13.56
CA ASP A 34 -7.49 -4.05 14.56
C ASP A 34 -6.08 -4.20 13.98
N ARG A 35 -5.91 -5.03 12.93
CA ARG A 35 -4.66 -5.31 12.22
C ARG A 35 -4.73 -4.94 10.74
N HIS A 36 -3.57 -4.89 10.10
CA HIS A 36 -3.50 -4.89 8.63
C HIS A 36 -4.16 -6.14 8.05
N ILE A 37 -4.50 -6.08 6.77
CA ILE A 37 -5.24 -7.15 6.10
C ILE A 37 -4.46 -7.56 4.88
N ILE A 38 -4.28 -8.85 4.72
CA ILE A 38 -3.65 -9.43 3.55
C ILE A 38 -4.69 -10.27 2.85
N ILE A 39 -4.87 -10.06 1.55
CA ILE A 39 -5.78 -10.82 0.69
C ILE A 39 -4.91 -11.51 -0.35
N THR A 40 -4.78 -12.83 -0.27
CA THR A 40 -4.05 -13.63 -1.27
C THR A 40 -4.96 -14.57 -2.04
N GLY A 41 -4.47 -15.04 -3.18
CA GLY A 41 -5.16 -15.97 -4.07
C GLY A 41 -4.60 -15.85 -5.49
N PRO A 42 -4.76 -16.87 -6.34
CA PRO A 42 -4.30 -16.80 -7.72
C PRO A 42 -5.04 -15.74 -8.54
N THR A 43 -4.55 -15.42 -9.73
CA THR A 43 -5.25 -14.51 -10.65
C THR A 43 -6.68 -15.00 -10.90
N ARG A 44 -7.65 -14.08 -10.92
CA ARG A 44 -9.10 -14.37 -11.02
C ARG A 44 -9.72 -15.12 -9.84
N SER A 45 -9.07 -15.22 -8.67
CA SER A 45 -9.64 -15.87 -7.48
C SER A 45 -10.72 -15.06 -6.73
N GLY A 46 -10.98 -13.82 -7.16
CA GLY A 46 -11.93 -12.92 -6.50
C GLY A 46 -11.31 -11.97 -5.45
N LYS A 47 -9.98 -11.85 -5.38
CA LYS A 47 -9.26 -10.89 -4.52
C LYS A 47 -9.80 -9.46 -4.61
N THR A 48 -9.80 -8.88 -5.81
CA THR A 48 -10.28 -7.50 -6.05
C THR A 48 -11.75 -7.35 -5.65
N HIS A 49 -12.57 -8.38 -5.92
CA HIS A 49 -13.97 -8.38 -5.54
C HIS A 49 -14.16 -8.38 -4.01
N PHE A 50 -13.35 -9.17 -3.30
CA PHE A 50 -13.31 -9.18 -1.84
C PHE A 50 -12.85 -7.83 -1.28
N ALA A 51 -11.77 -7.25 -1.81
CA ALA A 51 -11.28 -5.94 -1.41
C ALA A 51 -12.33 -4.85 -1.60
N LYS A 52 -13.04 -4.81 -2.73
CA LYS A 52 -14.16 -3.89 -2.98
C LYS A 52 -15.27 -4.03 -1.94
N ARG A 53 -15.65 -5.26 -1.59
CA ARG A 53 -16.66 -5.53 -0.54
C ARG A 53 -16.19 -5.07 0.83
N LEU A 54 -14.95 -5.37 1.20
CA LEU A 54 -14.33 -4.93 2.45
C LEU A 54 -14.35 -3.39 2.56
N ILE A 55 -13.88 -2.68 1.54
CA ILE A 55 -13.91 -1.21 1.48
C ILE A 55 -15.34 -0.68 1.59
N LYS A 56 -16.30 -1.33 0.92
CA LYS A 56 -17.70 -0.91 0.95
C LYS A 56 -18.28 -1.03 2.35
N ARG A 57 -18.10 -2.20 2.98
CA ARG A 57 -18.70 -2.59 4.27
C ARG A 57 -17.98 -2.02 5.49
N SER A 58 -16.71 -1.63 5.38
CA SER A 58 -15.96 -1.04 6.50
C SER A 58 -16.51 0.31 6.94
N GLY A 59 -17.18 1.05 6.05
CA GLY A 59 -17.64 2.42 6.32
C GLY A 59 -16.52 3.45 6.42
N LEU A 60 -15.25 3.03 6.35
CA LEU A 60 -14.10 3.92 6.47
C LEU A 60 -13.77 4.61 5.13
N PRO A 61 -13.19 5.82 5.18
CA PRO A 61 -12.46 6.39 4.06
C PRO A 61 -11.42 5.40 3.54
N ALA A 62 -11.22 5.36 2.23
CA ALA A 62 -10.27 4.45 1.61
C ALA A 62 -9.54 5.12 0.46
N LEU A 63 -8.23 4.92 0.39
CA LEU A 63 -7.41 5.23 -0.77
C LEU A 63 -6.98 3.91 -1.39
N VAL A 64 -7.23 3.73 -2.69
CA VAL A 64 -6.81 2.54 -3.44
C VAL A 64 -5.70 2.92 -4.40
N LEU A 65 -4.61 2.18 -4.38
CA LEU A 65 -3.58 2.18 -5.41
C LEU A 65 -3.95 1.09 -6.42
N ASP A 66 -4.56 1.49 -7.53
CA ASP A 66 -5.27 0.61 -8.45
C ASP A 66 -4.41 0.33 -9.69
N TRP A 67 -3.82 -0.87 -9.71
CA TRP A 67 -2.82 -1.25 -10.72
C TRP A 67 -3.42 -1.45 -12.12
N HIS A 68 -4.67 -1.91 -12.16
CA HIS A 68 -5.37 -2.34 -13.36
C HIS A 68 -6.69 -1.60 -13.62
N ASN A 69 -6.96 -0.56 -12.84
CA ASN A 69 -8.15 0.29 -12.94
C ASN A 69 -9.47 -0.45 -12.67
N GLU A 70 -9.44 -1.43 -11.76
CA GLU A 70 -10.59 -2.28 -11.46
C GLU A 70 -11.56 -1.66 -10.44
N TYR A 71 -11.14 -0.66 -9.66
CA TYR A 71 -11.92 -0.14 -8.54
C TYR A 71 -12.85 1.02 -8.97
N PRO A 72 -14.16 0.95 -8.69
CA PRO A 72 -15.16 1.88 -9.23
C PRO A 72 -15.33 3.16 -8.38
N TRP A 73 -14.36 3.50 -7.55
CA TRP A 73 -14.45 4.66 -6.64
C TRP A 73 -14.12 5.97 -7.37
N LEU A 74 -14.06 7.10 -6.65
CA LEU A 74 -13.65 8.37 -7.25
C LEU A 74 -12.24 8.23 -7.84
N ARG A 75 -12.17 8.17 -9.17
CA ARG A 75 -10.95 7.85 -9.90
C ARG A 75 -10.09 9.10 -10.09
N VAL A 76 -8.81 8.99 -9.78
CA VAL A 76 -7.80 10.01 -10.02
C VAL A 76 -6.68 9.38 -10.85
N ASP A 77 -6.41 9.93 -12.03
CA ASP A 77 -5.26 9.51 -12.85
C ASP A 77 -3.96 9.84 -12.11
N ALA A 78 -3.09 8.85 -11.93
CA ALA A 78 -1.84 9.05 -11.20
C ALA A 78 -0.95 10.17 -11.78
N ARG A 79 -1.01 10.38 -13.10
CA ARG A 79 -0.24 11.43 -13.80
C ARG A 79 -0.69 12.85 -13.45
N TRP A 80 -1.85 13.00 -12.83
CA TRP A 80 -2.35 14.31 -12.38
C TRP A 80 -1.95 14.62 -10.95
N LEU A 81 -1.34 13.68 -10.23
CA LEU A 81 -0.89 13.88 -8.87
C LEU A 81 0.37 14.74 -8.83
N LYS A 82 0.30 15.83 -8.07
CA LYS A 82 1.45 16.66 -7.73
C LYS A 82 2.07 16.10 -6.47
N ILE A 83 3.26 15.53 -6.59
CA ILE A 83 4.03 14.97 -5.47
C ILE A 83 5.06 16.00 -5.03
N SER A 84 4.99 16.41 -3.76
CA SER A 84 6.03 17.19 -3.12
C SER A 84 6.94 16.26 -2.31
N ILE A 85 8.25 16.45 -2.43
CA ILE A 85 9.26 15.73 -1.63
C ILE A 85 9.91 16.62 -0.58
N GLU A 86 9.39 17.83 -0.39
CA GLU A 86 9.97 18.84 0.50
C GLU A 86 10.04 18.39 1.96
N LYS A 87 8.97 17.75 2.43
CA LYS A 87 8.87 17.25 3.80
C LYS A 87 9.47 15.86 4.00
N PHE A 88 10.03 15.24 2.96
CA PHE A 88 10.59 13.90 3.09
C PHE A 88 11.94 13.95 3.80
N ASP A 89 12.12 13.02 4.75
CA ASP A 89 13.44 12.69 5.24
C ASP A 89 14.32 12.25 4.04
N LYS A 90 15.55 12.79 3.97
CA LYS A 90 16.42 12.60 2.81
C LYS A 90 16.91 11.15 2.68
N LYS A 91 17.06 10.43 3.79
CA LYS A 91 17.43 9.02 3.77
C LYS A 91 16.25 8.19 3.27
N LEU A 92 15.04 8.42 3.77
CA LEU A 92 13.81 7.78 3.30
C LEU A 92 13.59 8.03 1.80
N LEU A 93 13.80 9.27 1.34
CA LEU A 93 13.68 9.61 -0.08
C LEU A 93 14.67 8.82 -0.95
N ALA A 94 15.95 8.74 -0.54
CA ALA A 94 16.95 7.97 -1.25
C ALA A 94 16.61 6.47 -1.28
N GLU A 95 16.09 5.92 -0.18
CA GLU A 95 15.62 4.53 -0.13
C GLU A 95 14.43 4.30 -1.07
N ILE A 96 13.40 5.14 -1.05
CA ILE A 96 12.24 5.03 -1.95
C ILE A 96 12.66 5.07 -3.43
N LEU A 97 13.53 6.03 -3.79
CA LEU A 97 14.08 6.12 -5.15
C LEU A 97 14.92 4.88 -5.48
N GLY A 98 15.72 4.40 -4.53
CA GLY A 98 16.47 3.16 -4.64
C GLY A 98 15.59 1.95 -4.96
N LEU A 99 14.48 1.80 -4.24
CA LEU A 99 13.52 0.70 -4.42
C LEU A 99 12.80 0.77 -5.76
N ALA A 100 12.37 1.96 -6.17
CA ALA A 100 11.65 2.15 -7.42
C ALA A 100 12.57 1.96 -8.63
N LEU A 101 13.79 2.50 -8.56
CA LEU A 101 14.78 2.43 -9.64
C LEU A 101 15.63 1.16 -9.62
N ASN A 102 15.41 0.26 -8.66
CA ASN A 102 16.20 -0.95 -8.47
C ASN A 102 17.71 -0.66 -8.38
N LEU A 103 18.08 0.27 -7.51
CA LEU A 103 19.47 0.63 -7.22
C LEU A 103 20.08 -0.33 -6.21
N ASN A 104 21.37 -0.60 -6.34
CA ASN A 104 22.12 -1.33 -5.31
C ASN A 104 22.43 -0.42 -4.11
N GLU A 105 22.78 -1.02 -2.97
CA GLU A 105 23.06 -0.28 -1.73
C GLU A 105 24.12 0.84 -1.89
N PRO A 106 25.25 0.64 -2.59
CA PRO A 106 26.20 1.73 -2.84
C PRO A 106 25.59 2.89 -3.61
N SER A 107 24.74 2.62 -4.60
CA SER A 107 24.05 3.66 -5.39
C SER A 107 23.00 4.41 -4.56
N VAL A 108 22.29 3.72 -3.67
CA VAL A 108 21.36 4.36 -2.72
C VAL A 108 22.13 5.29 -1.78
N TYR A 109 23.26 4.83 -1.24
CA TYR A 109 24.10 5.66 -0.37
C TYR A 109 24.73 6.84 -1.12
N PHE A 110 25.16 6.64 -2.37
CA PHE A 110 25.66 7.71 -3.23
C PHE A 110 24.58 8.77 -3.50
N LEU A 111 23.37 8.34 -3.86
CA LEU A 111 22.22 9.23 -4.02
C LEU A 111 21.92 10.01 -2.74
N TYR A 112 21.89 9.33 -1.59
CA TYR A 112 21.73 9.99 -0.30
C TYR A 112 22.82 11.05 -0.04
N ARG A 113 24.10 10.73 -0.32
CA ARG A 113 25.21 11.70 -0.18
C ARG A 113 25.03 12.93 -1.06
N ALA A 114 24.51 12.76 -2.27
CA ALA A 114 24.24 13.86 -3.20
C ALA A 114 23.13 14.78 -2.68
N ILE A 115 22.05 14.21 -2.14
CA ILE A 115 20.85 14.98 -1.80
C ILE A 115 20.75 15.45 -0.34
N ARG A 116 21.51 14.86 0.59
CA ARG A 116 21.33 15.07 2.05
C ARG A 116 21.48 16.51 2.55
N ARG A 117 22.16 17.38 1.80
CA ARG A 117 22.38 18.80 2.15
C ARG A 117 21.64 19.76 1.23
N GLN A 118 20.89 19.24 0.26
CA GLN A 118 20.24 20.04 -0.76
C GLN A 118 18.78 20.34 -0.36
N PRO A 119 18.29 21.56 -0.58
CA PRO A 119 16.86 21.83 -0.58
C PRO A 119 16.24 21.09 -1.78
N LEU A 120 15.16 20.33 -1.54
CA LEU A 120 14.49 19.58 -2.60
C LEU A 120 13.00 19.81 -2.45
N HIS A 121 12.32 20.27 -3.48
CA HIS A 121 10.87 20.40 -3.54
C HIS A 121 10.26 19.37 -4.49
N THR A 122 10.99 19.05 -5.56
CA THR A 122 10.57 18.16 -6.66
C THR A 122 11.64 17.13 -7.00
N LEU A 123 11.28 16.09 -7.76
CA LEU A 123 12.24 15.11 -8.25
C LEU A 123 13.28 15.72 -9.20
N ARG A 124 12.97 16.84 -9.87
CA ARG A 124 13.96 17.53 -10.72
C ARG A 124 15.11 18.08 -9.89
N ASP A 125 14.84 18.55 -8.68
CA ASP A 125 15.88 18.99 -7.74
C ASP A 125 16.80 17.84 -7.31
N VAL A 126 16.30 16.60 -7.31
CA VAL A 126 17.12 15.40 -7.05
C VAL A 126 18.11 15.17 -8.19
N VAL A 127 17.68 15.33 -9.45
CA VAL A 127 18.56 15.21 -10.61
C VAL A 127 19.60 16.33 -10.61
N THR A 128 19.20 17.58 -10.36
CA THR A 128 20.14 18.70 -10.23
C THR A 128 21.15 18.47 -9.10
N ALA A 129 20.69 18.02 -7.92
CA ALA A 129 21.56 17.70 -6.80
C ALA A 129 22.57 16.59 -7.14
N LEU A 130 22.16 15.60 -7.95
CA LEU A 130 23.01 14.52 -8.42
C LEU A 130 24.05 15.03 -9.43
N ASP A 131 23.63 15.88 -10.38
CA ASP A 131 24.46 16.50 -11.41
C ASP A 131 25.48 17.48 -10.86
N ASP A 132 25.16 18.18 -9.77
CA ASP A 132 26.09 19.08 -9.08
C ASP A 132 27.03 18.33 -8.12
N PHE A 133 26.73 17.07 -7.81
CA PHE A 133 27.54 16.29 -6.88
C PHE A 133 28.93 16.00 -7.46
N LEU A 134 29.97 16.50 -6.78
CA LEU A 134 31.37 16.29 -7.14
C LEU A 134 31.74 14.82 -6.93
N VAL A 135 32.31 14.25 -7.99
CA VAL A 135 32.78 12.86 -8.05
C VAL A 135 34.29 12.85 -8.23
N THR A 136 34.96 11.90 -7.58
CA THR A 136 36.42 11.83 -7.54
C THR A 136 36.99 10.60 -8.24
N THR A 137 36.15 9.58 -8.45
CA THR A 137 36.56 8.32 -9.09
C THR A 137 35.74 8.04 -10.33
N ARG A 138 36.32 7.27 -11.26
CA ARG A 138 35.60 6.79 -12.44
C ARG A 138 34.33 6.01 -12.06
N SER A 139 34.39 5.20 -11.01
CA SER A 139 33.24 4.43 -10.52
C SER A 139 32.09 5.34 -10.04
N GLU A 140 32.41 6.45 -9.35
CA GLU A 140 31.40 7.44 -8.94
C GLU A 140 30.78 8.16 -10.16
N VAL A 141 31.57 8.47 -11.20
CA VAL A 141 31.07 9.03 -12.47
C VAL A 141 30.07 8.07 -13.14
N GLU A 142 30.43 6.80 -13.24
CA GLU A 142 29.58 5.77 -13.85
C GLU A 142 28.29 5.55 -13.04
N MET A 143 28.40 5.54 -11.71
CA MET A 143 27.25 5.40 -10.79
C MET A 143 26.29 6.58 -10.92
N LYS A 144 26.82 7.81 -10.91
CA LYS A 144 26.06 9.04 -11.13
C LYS A 144 25.29 9.00 -12.46
N ALA A 145 25.97 8.69 -13.55
CA ALA A 145 25.36 8.59 -14.87
C ALA A 145 24.31 7.45 -14.97
N ALA A 146 24.48 6.36 -14.23
CA ALA A 146 23.49 5.28 -14.18
C ALA A 146 22.22 5.68 -13.41
N ILE A 147 22.36 6.39 -12.29
CA ILE A 147 21.22 6.89 -11.50
C ILE A 147 20.48 7.99 -12.26
N ALA A 148 21.20 8.97 -12.83
CA ALA A 148 20.62 10.10 -13.56
C ALA A 148 19.72 9.62 -14.72
N ARG A 149 20.23 8.72 -15.58
CA ARG A 149 19.46 8.13 -16.68
C ARG A 149 18.16 7.48 -16.21
N ARG A 150 18.19 6.76 -15.09
CA ARG A 150 17.00 6.10 -14.54
C ARG A 150 15.99 7.08 -13.97
N LEU A 151 16.46 8.15 -13.32
CA LEU A 151 15.59 9.22 -12.82
C LEU A 151 14.93 9.98 -13.96
N GLU A 152 15.67 10.34 -15.01
CA GLU A 152 15.16 11.07 -16.17
C GLU A 152 13.95 10.35 -16.81
N TYR A 153 14.01 9.02 -16.97
CA TYR A 153 12.90 8.26 -17.56
C TYR A 153 11.57 8.35 -16.81
N ILE A 154 11.60 8.67 -15.52
CA ILE A 154 10.40 8.69 -14.68
C ILE A 154 9.96 10.11 -14.30
N LEU A 155 10.79 11.14 -14.54
CA LEU A 155 10.47 12.53 -14.20
C LEU A 155 9.20 13.02 -14.89
N ASP A 156 9.01 12.67 -16.16
CA ASP A 156 7.90 13.15 -17.00
C ASP A 156 6.52 12.92 -16.36
N VAL A 157 6.36 11.85 -15.58
CA VAL A 157 5.11 11.52 -14.88
C VAL A 157 4.78 12.54 -13.79
N PHE A 158 5.78 13.14 -13.15
CA PHE A 158 5.61 14.02 -12.00
C PHE A 158 5.53 15.50 -12.36
N GLU A 159 5.94 15.89 -13.56
CA GLU A 159 5.94 17.29 -14.01
C GLU A 159 4.55 17.80 -14.42
N GLY A 160 3.70 16.91 -14.92
CA GLY A 160 2.32 17.24 -15.33
C GLY A 160 1.32 17.37 -14.16
N GLY A 161 1.75 17.07 -12.93
CA GLY A 161 0.88 16.96 -11.76
C GLY A 161 0.24 18.30 -11.35
N ARG A 162 -1.08 18.30 -11.16
CA ARG A 162 -1.85 19.49 -10.76
C ARG A 162 -2.64 19.31 -9.45
N ILE A 163 -2.86 18.06 -9.04
CA ILE A 163 -3.68 17.71 -7.88
C ILE A 163 -2.73 17.38 -6.72
N PRO A 164 -2.62 18.23 -5.68
CA PRO A 164 -1.81 17.93 -4.51
C PRO A 164 -2.27 16.63 -3.84
N LEU A 165 -1.32 15.77 -3.46
CA LEU A 165 -1.60 14.48 -2.81
C LEU A 165 -2.43 14.64 -1.53
N GLU A 166 -2.24 15.74 -0.80
CA GLU A 166 -2.92 16.03 0.47
C GLU A 166 -4.45 16.13 0.30
N LYS A 167 -4.94 16.46 -0.90
CA LYS A 167 -6.38 16.42 -1.20
C LYS A 167 -6.95 15.00 -1.15
N LEU A 168 -6.15 14.01 -1.53
CA LEU A 168 -6.53 12.59 -1.41
C LEU A 168 -6.52 12.13 0.05
N PHE A 169 -5.69 12.76 0.89
CA PHE A 169 -5.56 12.39 2.30
C PHE A 169 -6.53 13.12 3.22
N SER A 170 -7.08 14.26 2.82
CA SER A 170 -8.06 15.00 3.62
C SER A 170 -9.50 14.56 3.37
N THR A 171 -9.77 13.90 2.23
CA THR A 171 -11.13 13.46 1.89
C THR A 171 -11.60 12.28 2.75
N LYS A 172 -12.90 12.29 3.07
CA LYS A 172 -13.61 11.17 3.70
C LYS A 172 -14.18 10.18 2.67
N LYS A 173 -14.06 10.48 1.38
CA LYS A 173 -14.55 9.62 0.29
C LYS A 173 -13.60 8.45 0.04
N LYS A 174 -14.12 7.44 -0.68
CA LYS A 174 -13.33 6.36 -1.26
C LYS A 174 -12.75 6.86 -2.57
N VAL A 175 -11.43 6.78 -2.73
CA VAL A 175 -10.68 7.27 -3.89
C VAL A 175 -9.88 6.11 -4.47
N SER A 176 -9.84 6.01 -5.80
CA SER A 176 -8.96 5.11 -6.54
C SER A 176 -7.95 5.91 -7.33
N VAL A 177 -6.67 5.69 -7.10
CA VAL A 177 -5.57 6.23 -7.90
C VAL A 177 -5.27 5.22 -9.00
N ASP A 178 -5.62 5.59 -10.24
CA ASP A 178 -5.44 4.78 -11.43
C ASP A 178 -3.96 4.81 -11.85
N LEU A 179 -3.25 3.71 -11.59
CA LEU A 179 -1.86 3.50 -11.99
C LEU A 179 -1.77 2.84 -13.38
N SER A 180 -2.88 2.40 -13.97
CA SER A 180 -2.85 1.58 -15.18
C SER A 180 -2.33 2.32 -16.41
N LYS A 181 -2.37 3.66 -16.37
CA LYS A 181 -1.94 4.57 -17.44
C LYS A 181 -0.47 4.97 -17.37
N LEU A 182 0.21 4.63 -16.27
CA LEU A 182 1.67 4.76 -16.17
C LEU A 182 2.32 3.70 -17.06
N ARG A 183 3.30 4.13 -17.85
CA ARG A 183 3.91 3.31 -18.92
C ARG A 183 4.95 2.36 -18.34
N LEU A 184 5.79 2.89 -17.45
CA LEU A 184 6.88 2.13 -16.86
C LEU A 184 6.44 1.49 -15.55
N TYR A 185 7.04 0.36 -15.24
CA TYR A 185 6.76 -0.37 -14.01
C TYR A 185 7.32 0.40 -12.80
N GLU A 186 8.46 1.03 -12.97
CA GLU A 186 9.16 1.89 -12.02
C GLU A 186 8.31 3.12 -11.65
N GLU A 187 7.59 3.72 -12.61
CA GLU A 187 6.67 4.83 -12.37
C GLU A 187 5.55 4.40 -11.40
N LYS A 188 4.95 3.22 -11.61
CA LYS A 188 3.88 2.69 -10.76
C LYS A 188 4.37 2.47 -9.34
N ILE A 189 5.55 1.86 -9.21
CA ILE A 189 6.18 1.63 -7.91
C ILE A 189 6.48 2.95 -7.22
N LEU A 190 7.09 3.90 -7.92
CA LEU A 190 7.47 5.17 -7.31
C LEU A 190 6.26 5.96 -6.84
N VAL A 191 5.22 6.08 -7.67
CA VAL A 191 3.97 6.75 -7.27
C VAL A 191 3.35 6.05 -6.07
N ALA A 192 3.28 4.72 -6.06
CA ALA A 192 2.73 3.95 -4.94
C ALA A 192 3.52 4.19 -3.64
N LEU A 193 4.85 4.15 -3.69
CA LEU A 193 5.72 4.39 -2.54
C LEU A 193 5.64 5.83 -2.04
N PHE A 194 5.57 6.81 -2.93
CA PHE A 194 5.38 8.20 -2.52
C PHE A 194 4.03 8.45 -1.89
N ILE A 195 2.95 7.84 -2.41
CA ILE A 195 1.64 7.94 -1.78
C ILE A 195 1.67 7.30 -0.38
N LEU A 196 2.27 6.11 -0.24
CA LEU A 196 2.40 5.43 1.04
C LEU A 196 3.16 6.28 2.07
N ALA A 197 4.34 6.79 1.69
CA ALA A 197 5.18 7.61 2.57
C ALA A 197 4.54 8.97 2.89
N SER A 198 3.92 9.62 1.91
CA SER A 198 3.22 10.90 2.13
C SER A 198 1.99 10.72 3.02
N LEU A 199 1.23 9.64 2.84
CA LEU A 199 0.09 9.32 3.69
C LEU A 199 0.56 8.99 5.12
N TYR A 200 1.65 8.25 5.27
CA TYR A 200 2.27 8.00 6.57
C TYR A 200 2.63 9.31 7.28
N ASN A 201 3.36 10.21 6.61
CA ASN A 201 3.73 11.51 7.18
C ASN A 201 2.50 12.36 7.55
N TYR A 202 1.50 12.41 6.67
CA TYR A 202 0.24 13.10 6.93
C TYR A 202 -0.47 12.59 8.18
N LEU A 203 -0.47 11.27 8.41
CA LEU A 203 -1.09 10.68 9.58
C LEU A 203 -0.23 10.82 10.84
N PHE A 204 1.10 10.73 10.70
CA PHE A 204 2.05 10.98 11.77
C PHE A 204 1.88 12.39 12.35
N GLU A 205 1.73 13.41 11.51
CA GLU A 205 1.46 14.80 11.93
C GLU A 205 0.14 14.95 12.71
N ARG A 206 -0.84 14.04 12.54
CA ARG A 206 -2.11 14.03 13.28
C ARG A 206 -2.03 13.31 14.64
N GLY A 207 -0.96 12.57 14.89
CA GLY A 207 -0.74 11.84 16.13
C GLY A 207 -1.43 10.47 16.20
N VAL A 208 -1.20 9.77 17.31
CA VAL A 208 -1.68 8.40 17.54
C VAL A 208 -3.20 8.34 17.56
N ALA A 209 -3.77 7.44 16.78
CA ALA A 209 -5.22 7.23 16.71
C ALA A 209 -5.69 6.22 17.76
N LYS A 210 -6.94 6.37 18.23
CA LYS A 210 -7.56 5.42 19.16
C LYS A 210 -8.09 4.14 18.49
N GLY A 211 -8.13 4.12 17.16
CA GLY A 211 -8.69 3.03 16.37
C GLY A 211 -8.47 3.24 14.87
N PRO A 212 -9.04 2.37 14.02
CA PRO A 212 -8.93 2.49 12.58
C PRO A 212 -9.73 3.70 12.06
N GLU A 213 -9.05 4.62 11.38
CA GLU A 213 -9.65 5.82 10.76
C GLU A 213 -9.75 5.71 9.24
N ARG A 214 -8.87 4.93 8.60
CA ARG A 214 -8.78 4.86 7.13
C ARG A 214 -8.20 3.53 6.64
N LEU A 215 -8.58 3.14 5.43
CA LEU A 215 -7.94 2.08 4.66
C LEU A 215 -6.98 2.64 3.60
N LEU A 216 -5.81 2.01 3.46
CA LEU A 216 -4.98 2.11 2.25
C LEU A 216 -5.00 0.74 1.58
N VAL A 217 -5.53 0.64 0.38
CA VAL A 217 -5.59 -0.61 -0.38
C VAL A 217 -4.52 -0.57 -1.44
N ILE A 218 -3.65 -1.58 -1.45
CA ILE A 218 -2.58 -1.71 -2.42
C ILE A 218 -2.89 -2.92 -3.27
N ASP A 219 -3.33 -2.68 -4.49
CA ASP A 219 -3.55 -3.72 -5.47
C ASP A 219 -2.22 -4.20 -6.06
N GLU A 220 -2.13 -5.50 -6.37
CA GLU A 220 -0.88 -6.14 -6.80
C GLU A 220 0.31 -5.82 -5.87
N ALA A 221 0.06 -5.96 -4.55
CA ALA A 221 0.97 -5.57 -3.48
C ALA A 221 2.33 -6.27 -3.53
N GLN A 222 2.45 -7.45 -4.17
CA GLN A 222 3.76 -8.09 -4.40
C GLN A 222 4.77 -7.16 -5.09
N ASN A 223 4.29 -6.18 -5.86
CA ASN A 223 5.15 -5.21 -6.54
C ASN A 223 5.91 -4.28 -5.59
N ILE A 224 5.50 -4.15 -4.32
CA ILE A 224 6.15 -3.24 -3.36
C ILE A 224 6.63 -3.94 -2.08
N ILE A 225 5.94 -4.98 -1.61
CA ILE A 225 6.20 -5.56 -0.28
C ILE A 225 7.53 -6.33 -0.18
N TYR A 226 8.06 -6.80 -1.32
CA TYR A 226 9.35 -7.50 -1.37
C TYR A 226 10.53 -6.57 -1.64
N ARG A 227 10.31 -5.26 -1.84
CA ARG A 227 11.37 -4.36 -2.28
C ARG A 227 12.32 -3.94 -1.17
N GLY A 228 11.87 -3.83 0.08
CA GLY A 228 12.76 -3.50 1.19
C GLY A 228 12.05 -3.26 2.51
N ASP A 229 12.84 -3.21 3.59
CA ASP A 229 12.32 -3.11 4.96
C ASP A 229 11.67 -1.76 5.27
N VAL A 230 12.04 -0.69 4.55
CA VAL A 230 11.39 0.63 4.68
C VAL A 230 9.89 0.56 4.35
N VAL A 231 9.49 -0.24 3.35
CA VAL A 231 8.07 -0.42 3.01
C VAL A 231 7.33 -1.10 4.15
N LYS A 232 7.94 -2.13 4.73
CA LYS A 232 7.37 -2.87 5.87
C LYS A 232 7.26 -1.97 7.09
N TYR A 233 8.29 -1.18 7.39
CA TYR A 233 8.28 -0.21 8.48
C TYR A 233 7.12 0.79 8.32
N LEU A 234 6.98 1.41 7.14
CA LEU A 234 5.88 2.33 6.86
C LEU A 234 4.51 1.65 7.05
N ILE A 235 4.36 0.41 6.60
CA ILE A 235 3.12 -0.37 6.80
C ILE A 235 2.88 -0.59 8.30
N PHE A 236 3.82 -1.21 9.02
CA PHE A 236 3.64 -1.56 10.43
C PHE A 236 3.38 -0.36 11.32
N GLU A 237 4.16 0.71 11.15
CA GLU A 237 4.08 1.88 12.01
C GLU A 237 2.79 2.67 11.74
N SER A 238 2.26 2.63 10.51
CA SER A 238 1.01 3.30 10.16
C SER A 238 -0.20 2.83 10.96
N ALA A 239 -0.15 1.62 11.53
CA ALA A 239 -1.23 1.10 12.38
C ALA A 239 -1.51 1.98 13.61
N LYS A 240 -0.47 2.59 14.19
CA LYS A 240 -0.57 3.49 15.36
C LYS A 240 -1.32 4.77 15.03
N TYR A 241 -1.28 5.21 13.78
CA TYR A 241 -1.92 6.44 13.30
C TYR A 241 -3.28 6.17 12.63
N GLY A 242 -3.90 5.01 12.94
CA GLY A 242 -5.25 4.67 12.49
C GLY A 242 -5.34 4.22 11.03
N LEU A 243 -4.21 3.98 10.34
CA LEU A 243 -4.22 3.40 9.01
C LEU A 243 -4.35 1.87 9.09
N ARG A 244 -5.19 1.30 8.23
CA ARG A 244 -5.21 -0.14 7.96
C ARG A 244 -4.88 -0.38 6.50
N VAL A 245 -3.64 -0.81 6.28
CA VAL A 245 -3.20 -1.28 4.97
C VAL A 245 -3.87 -2.62 4.63
N VAL A 246 -4.46 -2.68 3.44
CA VAL A 246 -5.05 -3.87 2.82
C VAL A 246 -4.18 -4.23 1.62
N LEU A 247 -3.39 -5.29 1.75
CA LEU A 247 -2.47 -5.77 0.73
C LEU A 247 -3.18 -6.83 -0.10
N VAL A 248 -3.38 -6.58 -1.38
CA VAL A 248 -3.98 -7.53 -2.31
C VAL A 248 -2.88 -8.12 -3.18
N SER A 249 -2.59 -9.42 -3.06
CA SER A 249 -1.41 -10.03 -3.68
C SER A 249 -1.72 -11.40 -4.30
N ASN A 250 -1.07 -11.73 -5.41
CA ASN A 250 -1.11 -13.09 -5.97
C ASN A 250 -0.21 -14.06 -5.19
N GLU A 251 0.81 -13.52 -4.53
CA GLU A 251 1.86 -14.26 -3.83
C GLU A 251 1.68 -14.20 -2.31
N MET A 252 2.22 -15.20 -1.62
CA MET A 252 2.22 -15.25 -0.17
C MET A 252 3.24 -14.25 0.37
N PRO A 253 2.83 -13.21 1.10
CA PRO A 253 3.73 -12.16 1.56
C PRO A 253 4.76 -12.69 2.58
N PRO A 254 5.82 -11.90 2.83
CA PRO A 254 6.82 -12.19 3.86
C PRO A 254 6.21 -12.53 5.25
N GLN A 255 6.88 -13.40 6.00
CA GLN A 255 6.39 -13.90 7.29
C GLN A 255 6.18 -12.80 8.33
N ASP A 256 7.06 -11.81 8.37
CA ASP A 256 6.94 -10.63 9.24
C ASP A 256 5.62 -9.87 8.97
N LEU A 257 5.24 -9.68 7.71
CA LEU A 257 3.95 -9.08 7.34
C LEU A 257 2.75 -9.93 7.78
N LEU A 258 2.86 -11.27 7.69
CA LEU A 258 1.80 -12.19 8.12
C LEU A 258 1.52 -12.10 9.63
N VAL A 259 2.56 -11.93 10.46
CA VAL A 259 2.42 -11.84 11.92
C VAL A 259 1.63 -10.60 12.34
N HIS A 260 1.81 -9.48 11.62
CA HIS A 260 1.15 -8.21 11.91
C HIS A 260 -0.20 -8.03 11.20
N SER A 261 -0.71 -9.06 10.53
CA SER A 261 -1.90 -8.97 9.68
C SER A 261 -2.92 -10.07 9.96
N THR A 262 -4.17 -9.79 9.61
CA THR A 262 -5.19 -10.81 9.39
C THR A 262 -5.10 -11.25 7.93
N HIS A 263 -4.95 -12.55 7.69
CA HIS A 263 -4.76 -13.07 6.35
C HIS A 263 -6.05 -13.69 5.82
N VAL A 264 -6.46 -13.30 4.62
CA VAL A 264 -7.61 -13.82 3.89
C VAL A 264 -7.11 -14.49 2.62
N ILE A 265 -7.48 -15.75 2.44
CA ILE A 265 -7.17 -16.52 1.24
C ILE A 265 -8.45 -16.66 0.43
N THR A 266 -8.43 -16.08 -0.77
CA THR A 266 -9.47 -16.22 -1.79
C THR A 266 -9.09 -17.36 -2.71
N GLN A 267 -9.82 -18.47 -2.63
CA GLN A 267 -9.53 -19.73 -3.36
C GLN A 267 -8.10 -20.28 -3.11
N PRO A 268 -7.94 -21.26 -2.21
CA PRO A 268 -6.63 -21.81 -1.88
C PRO A 268 -5.97 -22.46 -3.09
N HIS A 269 -4.68 -22.18 -3.28
CA HIS A 269 -3.82 -22.78 -4.29
C HIS A 269 -2.80 -23.71 -3.61
N TYR A 270 -2.43 -24.83 -4.25
CA TYR A 270 -1.55 -25.84 -3.65
C TYR A 270 -0.18 -25.27 -3.21
N VAL A 271 0.29 -24.23 -3.90
CA VAL A 271 1.55 -23.51 -3.62
C VAL A 271 1.56 -22.85 -2.25
N TYR A 272 0.40 -22.55 -1.64
CA TYR A 272 0.36 -21.95 -0.31
C TYR A 272 0.65 -22.96 0.81
N ASN A 273 0.84 -24.26 0.51
CA ASN A 273 1.12 -25.33 1.47
C ASN A 273 0.12 -25.38 2.65
N LEU A 274 -1.14 -25.03 2.38
CA LEU A 274 -2.22 -25.00 3.35
C LEU A 274 -3.28 -26.04 3.00
N LYS A 275 -3.65 -26.88 3.97
CA LYS A 275 -4.73 -27.89 3.82
C LYS A 275 -6.11 -27.25 3.96
N ILE A 276 -6.48 -26.37 3.03
CA ILE A 276 -7.74 -25.61 3.04
C ILE A 276 -8.49 -25.88 1.73
N LYS A 277 -9.79 -26.17 1.79
CA LYS A 277 -10.61 -26.47 0.59
C LYS A 277 -11.41 -25.27 0.08
N ARG A 278 -11.56 -24.22 0.89
CA ARG A 278 -12.39 -23.04 0.62
C ARG A 278 -11.62 -21.75 0.90
N SER A 279 -12.24 -20.62 0.60
CA SER A 279 -11.70 -19.35 1.09
C SER A 279 -11.65 -19.38 2.62
N ALA A 280 -10.62 -18.77 3.20
CA ALA A 280 -10.36 -18.86 4.63
C ALA A 280 -9.79 -17.57 5.18
N ILE A 281 -10.04 -17.33 6.46
CA ILE A 281 -9.31 -16.34 7.25
C ILE A 281 -8.34 -17.10 8.14
N ILE A 282 -7.13 -16.56 8.24
CA ILE A 282 -6.09 -16.99 9.17
C ILE A 282 -5.79 -15.83 10.10
N ARG A 283 -6.01 -16.06 11.41
CA ARG A 283 -5.72 -15.09 12.46
C ARG A 283 -5.31 -15.81 13.73
N ASN A 284 -4.23 -15.37 14.37
CA ASN A 284 -3.68 -15.99 15.58
C ASN A 284 -3.50 -17.51 15.43
N ASN A 285 -2.97 -17.95 14.28
CA ASN A 285 -2.80 -19.36 13.90
C ASN A 285 -4.09 -20.20 13.86
N LYS A 286 -5.27 -19.57 13.93
CA LYS A 286 -6.57 -20.22 13.72
C LYS A 286 -7.01 -20.02 12.28
N VAL A 287 -7.48 -21.10 11.65
CA VAL A 287 -8.03 -21.09 10.30
C VAL A 287 -9.55 -21.24 10.39
N GLU A 288 -10.27 -20.31 9.76
CA GLU A 288 -11.71 -20.38 9.61
C GLU A 288 -12.08 -20.38 8.12
N GLU A 289 -12.64 -21.50 7.65
CA GLU A 289 -13.16 -21.60 6.28
C GLU A 289 -14.52 -20.90 6.17
N LEU A 290 -14.72 -20.15 5.09
CA LEU A 290 -15.95 -19.40 4.85
C LEU A 290 -16.38 -19.36 3.38
N TRP A 291 -17.66 -19.11 3.20
CA TRP A 291 -18.27 -18.72 1.94
C TRP A 291 -18.27 -17.19 1.85
N LEU A 292 -17.48 -16.64 0.93
CA LEU A 292 -17.37 -15.20 0.73
C LEU A 292 -18.64 -14.64 0.08
N ILE A 293 -19.41 -13.84 0.83
CA ILE A 293 -20.66 -13.20 0.36
C ILE A 293 -20.43 -11.76 -0.06
#